data_AF-X1UZM0-F1
#
_entry.id   AF-X1UZM0-F1
#
_cell.length_a   1.000
_cell.length_b   1.000
_cell.length_c   1.000
_cell.angle_alpha   90.00
_cell.angle_beta   90.00
_cell.angle_gamma   90.00
#
_symmetry.space_group_name_H-M   'P 1'
#
loop_
_entity.id
_entity.type
_entity.pdbx_description
1 polymer ?
#
loop_
_entity_poly.entity_id
_entity_poly.type
_entity_poly.pdbx_seq_one_letter_code
_entity_poly.pdbx_strand_id
1 'polypeptide(L)' 'GHVELISMDAVNWGYLSVEDARRGGFDSLADLEQALKRAGYRFRPLNDYQLYRIQFAWLEEAYA' A
#
# COMPACT_ATOMS: atom_id res chain seq x y z
N GLY A 1 12.74 -0.54 15.89
CA GLY A 1 11.47 0.18 15.67
C GLY A 1 10.35 -0.82 15.63
N HIS A 2 9.36 -0.66 16.51
CA HIS A 2 8.16 -1.49 16.54
C HIS A 2 6.99 -0.70 15.95
N VAL A 3 6.08 -1.41 15.28
CA VAL A 3 4.88 -0.82 14.70
C VAL A 3 3.65 -1.56 15.19
N GLU A 4 2.54 -0.83 15.30
CA GLU A 4 1.22 -1.38 15.55
C GLU A 4 0.43 -1.44 14.24
N LEU A 5 -0.32 -2.53 14.05
CA LEU A 5 -1.28 -2.66 12.95
C LEU A 5 -2.50 -1.78 13.27
N ILE A 6 -2.79 -0.81 12.41
CA ILE A 6 -3.94 0.09 12.56
C ILE A 6 -5.16 -0.45 11.81
N SER A 7 -4.96 -0.89 10.58
CA SER A 7 -6.04 -1.40 9.74
C SER A 7 -5.52 -2.32 8.64
N MET A 8 -6.40 -3.19 8.18
CA MET A 8 -6.18 -4.03 7.00
C MET A 8 -7.49 -4.22 6.26
N ASP A 9 -7.49 -3.94 4.96
CA ASP A 9 -8.65 -4.11 4.11
C ASP A 9 -8.29 -4.65 2.71
N ALA A 10 -9.23 -5.36 2.09
CA ALA A 10 -9.12 -5.73 0.70
C ALA A 10 -9.61 -4.58 -0.19
N VAL A 11 -8.82 -4.19 -1.18
CA VAL A 11 -9.06 -3.03 -2.03
C VAL A 11 -8.81 -3.38 -3.49
N ASN A 12 -9.63 -2.84 -4.39
CA ASN A 12 -9.35 -2.90 -5.82
C ASN A 12 -8.50 -1.70 -6.23
N TRP A 13 -7.67 -1.87 -7.26
CA TRP A 13 -6.78 -0.82 -7.76
C TRP A 13 -7.46 0.53 -7.98
N GLY A 14 -8.65 0.56 -8.58
CA GLY A 14 -9.41 1.78 -8.85
C GLY A 14 -9.87 2.57 -7.61
N TYR A 15 -9.76 2.01 -6.41
CA TYR A 15 -10.07 2.69 -5.15
C TYR A 15 -8.82 3.21 -4.42
N LEU A 16 -7.62 2.93 -4.94
CA LEU A 16 -6.38 3.48 -4.37
C LEU A 16 -6.22 4.94 -4.79
N SER A 17 -5.89 5.76 -3.81
CA SER A 17 -5.60 7.18 -3.99
C SER A 17 -4.10 7.45 -4.09
N VAL A 18 -3.75 8.65 -4.52
CA VAL A 18 -2.36 9.13 -4.45
C VAL A 18 -1.86 9.16 -2.99
N GLU A 19 -2.74 9.35 -2.00
CA GLU A 19 -2.34 9.28 -0.60
C GLU A 19 -1.94 7.86 -0.17
N ASP A 20 -2.65 6.83 -0.65
CA ASP A 20 -2.28 5.44 -0.38
C ASP A 20 -0.91 5.11 -0.97
N ALA A 21 -0.62 5.58 -2.19
CA ALA A 21 0.69 5.45 -2.82
C ALA A 21 1.79 6.12 -1.98
N ARG A 22 1.55 7.37 -1.52
CA ARG A 22 2.50 8.11 -0.68
C ARG A 22 2.75 7.44 0.67
N ARG A 23 1.70 6.94 1.33
CA ARG A 23 1.85 6.15 2.58
C ARG A 23 2.67 4.87 2.36
N GLY A 24 2.58 4.28 1.17
CA GLY A 24 3.40 3.14 0.76
C GLY A 24 4.82 3.48 0.29
N GLY A 25 5.23 4.76 0.29
CA GLY A 25 6.56 5.21 -0.13
C GLY A 25 6.71 5.49 -1.62
N PHE A 26 5.61 5.76 -2.33
CA PHE A 26 5.59 6.09 -3.76
C PHE A 26 5.10 7.52 -4.00
N ASP A 27 5.70 8.22 -4.96
CA ASP A 27 5.35 9.62 -5.25
C ASP A 27 4.01 9.76 -6.00
N SER A 28 3.63 8.74 -6.76
CA SER A 28 2.41 8.71 -7.56
C SER A 28 1.79 7.30 -7.67
N LEU A 29 0.52 7.24 -8.12
CA LEU A 29 -0.12 5.96 -8.49
C LEU A 29 0.61 5.25 -9.63
N ALA A 30 1.23 5.99 -10.55
CA ALA A 30 1.98 5.39 -11.65
C ALA A 30 3.24 4.66 -11.15
N ASP A 31 3.92 5.20 -10.14
CA ASP A 31 5.09 4.56 -9.55
C ASP A 31 4.71 3.27 -8.82
N LEU A 32 3.62 3.31 -8.05
CA LEU A 32 3.06 2.13 -7.40
C LEU A 32 2.62 1.06 -8.43
N GLU A 33 1.97 1.46 -9.53
CA GLU A 33 1.58 0.56 -10.61
C GLU A 33 2.80 -0.17 -11.20
N GLN A 34 3.88 0.56 -11.48
CA GLN A 34 5.12 -0.04 -11.99
C GLN A 34 5.73 -1.01 -10.98
N ALA A 35 5.71 -0.68 -9.68
CA ALA A 35 6.19 -1.57 -8.63
C ALA A 35 5.37 -2.86 -8.55
N LEU A 36 4.03 -2.78 -8.60
CA LEU A 36 3.15 -3.94 -8.62
C LEU A 36 3.39 -4.83 -9.84
N LYS A 37 3.56 -4.24 -11.02
CA LYS A 37 3.89 -4.99 -12.25
C LYS A 37 5.23 -5.74 -12.12
N ARG A 38 6.24 -5.12 -11.51
CA ARG A 38 7.53 -5.77 -11.21
C ARG A 38 7.39 -6.90 -10.18
N ALA A 39 6.46 -6.76 -9.24
CA ALA A 39 6.12 -7.78 -8.26
C ALA A 39 5.26 -8.94 -8.81
N GLY A 40 4.88 -8.91 -10.09
CA GLY A 40 4.18 -10.00 -10.77
C GLY A 40 2.71 -9.73 -11.13
N TYR A 41 2.15 -8.59 -10.72
CA TYR A 41 0.79 -8.16 -11.07
C TYR A 41 0.72 -7.57 -12.48
N ARG A 42 1.10 -8.37 -13.49
CA ARG A 42 1.27 -7.90 -14.88
C ARG A 42 0.53 -8.70 -15.95
N PHE A 43 -0.11 -9.81 -15.57
CA PHE A 43 -0.76 -10.72 -16.52
C PHE A 43 -2.23 -10.39 -16.77
N ARG A 44 -2.82 -9.52 -15.94
CA ARG A 44 -4.20 -9.02 -16.05
C ARG A 44 -4.24 -7.52 -15.68
N PRO A 45 -5.33 -6.81 -16.00
CA PRO A 45 -5.57 -5.47 -15.45
C PRO A 45 -5.49 -5.46 -13.92
N LEU A 46 -4.94 -4.39 -13.32
CA LEU A 46 -4.77 -4.31 -11.85
C LEU A 46 -6.10 -4.39 -11.08
N ASN A 47 -7.22 -3.97 -11.69
CA ASN A 47 -8.55 -4.09 -11.10
C ASN A 47 -9.05 -5.54 -10.97
N ASP A 48 -8.44 -6.49 -11.67
CA ASP A 48 -8.82 -7.91 -11.60
C ASP A 48 -8.06 -8.66 -10.49
N TYR A 49 -7.13 -7.97 -9.81
CA TYR A 49 -6.44 -8.51 -8.64
C TYR A 49 -7.07 -7.95 -7.36
N GLN A 50 -7.23 -8.83 -6.38
CA GLN A 50 -7.52 -8.40 -5.01
C GLN A 50 -6.21 -7.94 -4.36
N LEU A 51 -6.13 -6.64 -4.04
CA LEU A 51 -5.01 -6.08 -3.30
C LEU A 51 -5.38 -5.96 -1.82
N TYR A 52 -4.37 -5.95 -0.96
CA TYR A 52 -4.54 -5.69 0.47
C TYR A 52 -3.85 -4.39 0.82
N ARG A 53 -4.59 -3.47 1.43
CA ARG A 53 -4.03 -2.28 2.05
C ARG A 53 -3.86 -2.55 3.53
N ILE A 54 -2.65 -2.31 4.03
CA ILE A 54 -2.28 -2.53 5.43
C ILE A 54 -1.68 -1.22 5.93
N GLN A 55 -2.22 -0.70 7.03
CA GLN A 55 -1.73 0.53 7.65
C GLN A 55 -1.08 0.22 8.99
N PHE A 56 0.07 0.83 9.22
CA PHE A 56 0.83 0.72 10.45
C PHE A 56 1.04 2.11 11.06
N ALA A 57 1.15 2.15 12.38
CA ALA A 57 1.68 3.32 13.10
C ALA A 57 2.94 2.92 13.85
N TRP A 58 3.89 3.84 13.96
CA TRP A 58 5.04 3.64 14.82
C TRP A 58 4.58 3.65 16.28
N LEU A 59 5.01 2.66 17.04
CA LEU A 59 4.93 2.73 18.49
C LEU A 59 6.02 3.73 18.90
N GLU A 60 5.62 4.93 19.31
CA GLU A 60 6.56 5.82 19.98
C GLU A 60 7.02 5.09 21.24
N GLU A 61 8.31 4.76 21.30
CA GLU A 61 8.95 4.46 22.57
C GLU A 61 8.81 5.74 23.39
N ALA A 62 7.82 5.77 24.29
CA ALA A 62 7.68 6.82 25.26
C ALA A 62 9.05 6.97 25.92
N TYR A 63 9.71 8.09 25.63
CA TYR A 63 11.04 8.46 26.14
C TYR A 63 11.16 8.03 27.60
N ALA A 64 12.05 7.07 27.88
CA ALA A 64 12.46 6.68 29.23
C ALA A 64 13.96 6.93 29.39
#